data_AF-A0A8X7TN87-F1
#
_entry.id   AF-A0A8X7TN87-F1
#
_cell.length_a   1.000
_cell.length_b   1.000
_cell.length_c   1.000
_cell.angle_alpha   90.00
_cell.angle_beta   90.00
_cell.angle_gamma   90.00
#
_symmetry.space_group_name_H-M   'P 1'
#
loop_
_entity.id
_entity.type
_entity.pdbx_description
1 polymer ?
#
loop_
_entity_poly.entity_id
_entity_poly.type
_entity_poly.pdbx_seq_one_letter_code
_entity_poly.pdbx_strand_id
1 'polypeptide(L)'
;MVVEEKDGQAQAQEETTNLVVPWMRAPVDVSHVDSCSLETLPSLHPRLKEALEKMGISSLFPVQVAVWHETIGPGGFERDVCVNSPTGSGKTLSYALPIVQTLSSRAVRCLRALVVLPTRDLALQVGYSSVITRV
;
A
#
# COMPACT_ATOMS: atom_id res chain seq x y z
N MET A 1 -16.13 27.01 59.21
CA MET A 1 -15.06 28.02 59.41
C MET A 1 -13.77 27.21 59.49
N VAL A 2 -13.21 26.76 58.37
CA VAL A 2 -12.44 27.58 57.43
C VAL A 2 -13.05 27.56 56.02
N VAL A 3 -13.05 28.74 55.41
CA VAL A 3 -13.47 29.03 54.05
C VAL A 3 -12.20 29.03 53.20
N GLU A 4 -12.15 28.25 52.11
CA GLU A 4 -11.39 28.63 50.92
C GLU A 4 -12.21 28.24 49.69
N GLU A 5 -12.82 29.28 49.13
CA GLU A 5 -13.35 29.35 47.78
C GLU A 5 -12.19 29.70 46.87
N LYS A 6 -11.92 28.89 45.84
CA LYS A 6 -11.34 29.41 44.59
C LYS A 6 -11.68 28.52 43.40
N ASP A 7 -12.35 29.18 42.47
CA ASP A 7 -12.18 29.11 41.03
C ASP A 7 -12.51 27.79 40.35
N GLY A 8 -13.72 27.79 39.80
CA GLY A 8 -14.15 26.80 38.83
C GLY A 8 -13.20 26.72 37.65
N GLN A 9 -12.98 25.50 37.19
CA GLN A 9 -12.86 25.22 35.77
C GLN A 9 -13.69 23.99 35.49
N ALA A 10 -14.82 24.22 34.82
CA ALA A 10 -15.45 23.22 33.99
C ALA A 10 -14.38 22.75 33.00
N GLN A 11 -13.84 21.55 33.21
CA GLN A 11 -13.08 20.88 32.18
C GLN A 11 -14.10 20.43 31.14
N ALA A 12 -14.33 21.30 30.18
CA ALA A 12 -14.96 20.99 28.93
C ALA A 12 -14.23 19.77 28.36
N GLN A 13 -14.93 18.64 28.33
CA GLN A 13 -14.57 17.51 27.50
C GLN A 13 -14.46 18.07 26.08
N GLU A 14 -13.23 18.24 25.60
CA GLU A 14 -12.96 18.74 24.27
C GLU A 14 -13.34 17.64 23.28
N GLU A 15 -14.64 17.57 22.99
CA GLU A 15 -15.23 16.87 21.84
C GLU A 15 -14.70 17.55 20.56
N THR A 16 -13.41 17.35 20.28
CA THR A 16 -12.89 17.49 18.93
C THR A 16 -13.45 16.34 18.14
N THR A 17 -14.64 16.59 17.61
CA THR A 17 -15.35 15.80 16.62
C THR A 17 -14.34 15.14 15.68
N ASN A 18 -14.28 13.81 15.74
CA ASN A 18 -13.43 12.98 14.91
C ASN A 18 -13.84 13.14 13.43
N LEU A 19 -13.30 14.15 12.75
CA LEU A 19 -13.51 14.41 11.32
C LEU A 19 -12.85 13.34 10.41
N VAL A 20 -12.14 12.38 11.01
CA VAL A 20 -11.45 11.30 10.31
C VAL A 20 -12.34 10.05 10.30
N VAL A 21 -12.57 9.51 9.11
CA VAL A 21 -13.33 8.26 8.91
C VAL A 21 -12.72 7.13 9.75
N PRO A 22 -13.54 6.21 10.31
CA PRO A 22 -13.08 5.21 11.28
C PRO A 22 -11.87 4.39 10.81
N TRP A 23 -11.81 4.02 9.53
CA TRP A 23 -10.71 3.21 8.97
C TRP A 23 -9.39 3.98 8.79
N MET A 24 -9.41 5.33 8.80
CA MET A 24 -8.19 6.15 8.77
C MET A 24 -7.63 6.44 10.17
N ARG A 25 -8.31 6.03 11.24
CA ARG A 25 -7.90 6.35 12.63
C ARG A 25 -6.72 5.51 13.13
N ALA A 26 -6.43 4.39 12.48
CA ALA A 26 -5.33 3.51 12.84
C ALA A 26 -4.51 3.17 11.59
N PRO A 27 -3.74 4.12 11.03
CA PRO A 27 -2.89 3.86 9.88
C PRO A 27 -1.75 2.92 10.27
N VAL A 28 -1.39 2.01 9.36
CA VAL A 28 -0.16 1.24 9.48
C VAL A 28 1.00 2.17 9.10
N ASP A 29 1.88 2.44 10.05
CA ASP A 29 3.10 3.21 9.78
C ASP A 29 4.17 2.30 9.15
N VAL A 30 4.61 2.68 7.95
CA VAL A 30 5.62 1.97 7.16
C VAL A 30 7.00 2.60 7.28
N SER A 31 7.15 3.65 8.09
CA SER A 31 8.42 4.35 8.32
C SER A 31 9.51 3.42 8.90
N HIS A 32 9.10 2.40 9.66
CA HIS A 32 9.97 1.42 10.30
C HIS A 32 10.08 0.09 9.53
N VAL A 33 9.44 -0.03 8.37
CA VAL A 33 9.56 -1.23 7.53
C VAL A 33 10.85 -1.10 6.72
N ASP A 34 11.77 -2.04 6.89
CA ASP A 34 12.98 -2.07 6.08
C ASP A 34 12.69 -2.51 4.64
N SER A 35 13.61 -2.18 3.73
CA SER A 35 13.56 -2.77 2.39
C SER A 35 13.69 -4.29 2.47
N CYS A 36 12.88 -4.99 1.68
CA CYS A 36 12.87 -6.46 1.68
C CYS A 36 13.52 -6.98 0.39
N SER A 37 14.39 -7.98 0.53
CA SER A 37 14.92 -8.71 -0.62
C SER A 37 13.83 -9.54 -1.28
N LEU A 38 13.90 -9.71 -2.60
CA LEU A 38 12.96 -10.58 -3.33
C LEU A 38 13.02 -12.04 -2.88
N GLU A 39 14.13 -12.49 -2.30
CA GLU A 39 14.30 -13.87 -1.84
C GLU A 39 13.51 -14.17 -0.56
N THR A 40 13.33 -13.17 0.29
CA THR A 40 12.66 -13.29 1.58
C THR A 40 11.18 -12.93 1.50
N LEU A 41 10.70 -12.47 0.33
CA LEU A 41 9.31 -12.07 0.15
C LEU A 41 8.39 -13.30 0.14
N PRO A 42 7.44 -13.41 1.09
CA PRO A 42 6.57 -14.57 1.17
C PRO A 42 5.61 -14.63 -0.03
N SER A 43 5.27 -15.85 -0.47
CA SER A 43 4.27 -16.09 -1.51
C SER A 43 4.58 -15.50 -2.89
N LEU A 44 5.83 -15.09 -3.16
CA LEU A 44 6.24 -14.56 -4.47
C LEU A 44 6.39 -15.70 -5.50
N HIS A 45 5.71 -15.59 -6.64
CA HIS A 45 5.79 -16.61 -7.68
C HIS A 45 7.17 -16.57 -8.40
N PRO A 46 7.83 -17.72 -8.67
CA PRO A 46 9.17 -17.74 -9.28
C PRO A 46 9.27 -16.98 -10.60
N ARG A 47 8.24 -17.09 -11.46
CA ARG A 47 8.19 -16.33 -12.73
C ARG A 47 8.17 -14.81 -12.52
N LEU A 48 7.49 -14.34 -11.48
CA LEU A 48 7.45 -12.92 -11.15
C LEU A 48 8.80 -12.48 -10.58
N LYS A 49 9.42 -13.30 -9.71
CA LYS A 49 10.79 -13.07 -9.22
C LYS A 49 11.79 -12.89 -10.37
N GLU A 50 11.84 -13.84 -11.31
CA GLU A 50 12.72 -13.75 -12.48
C GLU A 50 12.46 -12.52 -13.33
N ALA A 51 11.19 -12.13 -13.50
CA ALA A 51 10.82 -10.93 -14.25
C ALA A 51 11.33 -9.65 -13.57
N LEU A 52 11.21 -9.57 -12.24
CA LEU A 52 11.72 -8.45 -11.45
C LEU A 52 13.25 -8.37 -11.49
N GLU A 53 13.94 -9.50 -11.38
CA GLU A 53 15.40 -9.57 -11.48
C GLU A 53 15.89 -9.13 -12.87
N LYS A 54 15.22 -9.57 -13.95
CA LYS A 54 15.51 -9.13 -15.33
C LYS A 54 15.29 -7.62 -15.53
N MET A 55 14.44 -7.01 -14.71
CA MET A 55 14.23 -5.57 -14.69
C MET A 55 15.23 -4.81 -13.80
N GLY A 56 16.17 -5.51 -13.17
CA GLY A 56 17.16 -4.93 -12.26
C GLY A 56 16.61 -4.60 -10.87
N ILE A 57 15.42 -5.12 -10.51
CA ILE A 57 14.82 -4.94 -9.20
C ILE A 57 15.32 -6.08 -8.32
N SER A 58 16.18 -5.77 -7.34
CA SER A 58 16.72 -6.75 -6.38
C SER A 58 16.06 -6.68 -5.00
N SER A 59 15.48 -5.52 -4.67
CA SER A 59 14.80 -5.28 -3.39
C SER A 59 13.58 -4.38 -3.59
N LEU A 60 12.61 -4.52 -2.68
CA LEU A 60 11.39 -3.73 -2.67
C LEU A 60 11.48 -2.63 -1.62
N PHE A 61 10.87 -1.49 -1.93
CA PHE A 61 10.74 -0.37 -1.00
C PHE A 61 9.76 -0.69 0.13
N PRO A 62 9.89 -0.03 1.29
CA PRO A 62 9.01 -0.26 2.46
C PRO A 62 7.52 -0.24 2.14
N VAL A 63 7.07 0.73 1.32
CA VAL A 63 5.67 0.84 0.91
C VAL A 63 5.20 -0.34 0.05
N GLN A 64 6.07 -0.89 -0.80
CA GLN A 64 5.75 -2.03 -1.64
C GLN A 64 5.62 -3.31 -0.80
N VAL A 65 6.52 -3.46 0.17
CA VAL A 65 6.52 -4.57 1.13
C VAL A 65 5.26 -4.55 1.98
N ALA A 66 4.92 -3.38 2.55
CA ALA A 66 3.70 -3.21 3.32
C ALA A 66 2.46 -3.58 2.51
N VAL A 67 2.29 -3.02 1.30
CA VAL A 67 1.15 -3.37 0.44
C VAL A 67 1.13 -4.86 0.09
N TRP A 68 2.28 -5.48 -0.14
CA TRP A 68 2.37 -6.93 -0.37
C TRP A 68 1.87 -7.74 0.83
N HIS A 69 2.30 -7.40 2.05
CA HIS A 69 1.84 -8.08 3.27
C HIS A 69 0.33 -7.92 3.47
N GLU A 70 -0.21 -6.73 3.23
CA GLU A 70 -1.62 -6.43 3.44
C GLU A 70 -2.55 -7.09 2.39
N THR A 71 -2.01 -7.55 1.25
CA THR A 71 -2.78 -8.09 0.12
C THR A 71 -2.50 -9.57 -0.18
N ILE A 72 -1.24 -9.96 -0.38
CA ILE A 72 -0.82 -11.30 -0.81
C ILE A 72 -0.13 -12.10 0.32
N GLY A 73 0.49 -11.40 1.27
CA GLY A 73 1.28 -12.00 2.33
C GLY A 73 0.47 -12.89 3.29
N PRO A 74 1.17 -13.57 4.22
CA PRO A 74 0.50 -14.39 5.24
C PRO A 74 -0.39 -13.51 6.12
N GLY A 75 -1.71 -13.75 6.06
CA GLY A 75 -2.72 -12.90 6.70
C GLY A 75 -3.34 -11.83 5.79
N GLY A 76 -2.99 -11.81 4.50
CA GLY A 76 -3.64 -10.99 3.49
C GLY A 76 -5.10 -11.41 3.33
N PHE A 77 -6.00 -10.44 3.49
CA PHE A 77 -7.43 -10.60 3.20
C PHE A 77 -7.80 -9.70 2.02
N GLU A 78 -8.88 -10.01 1.33
CA GLU A 78 -9.48 -9.07 0.37
C GLU A 78 -10.00 -7.86 1.13
N ARG A 79 -9.29 -6.74 1.02
CA ARG A 79 -9.65 -5.49 1.69
C ARG A 79 -9.09 -4.30 0.96
N ASP A 80 -9.76 -3.17 1.15
CA ASP A 80 -9.35 -1.91 0.56
C ASP A 80 -8.13 -1.37 1.30
N VAL A 81 -7.12 -0.97 0.53
CA VAL A 81 -5.88 -0.42 1.06
C VAL A 81 -5.74 1.02 0.58
N CYS A 82 -5.66 1.95 1.53
CA CYS A 82 -5.27 3.33 1.26
C CYS A 82 -3.79 3.51 1.56
N VAL A 83 -3.03 3.98 0.58
CA VAL A 83 -1.57 4.13 0.70
C VAL A 83 -1.20 5.61 0.55
N ASN A 84 -0.52 6.16 1.55
CA ASN A 84 0.10 7.46 1.48
C ASN A 84 1.64 7.30 1.54
N SER A 85 2.35 7.84 0.55
CA SER A 85 3.82 7.80 0.54
C SER A 85 4.41 8.92 -0.34
N PRO A 86 5.64 9.39 -0.07
CA PRO A 86 6.28 10.47 -0.82
C PRO A 86 6.57 10.10 -2.28
N THR A 87 6.65 11.07 -3.19
CA THR A 87 7.03 10.82 -4.60
C THR A 87 8.39 10.11 -4.69
N GLY A 88 8.55 9.23 -5.67
CA GLY A 88 9.77 8.40 -5.80
C GLY A 88 9.81 7.13 -4.94
N SER A 89 8.84 6.91 -4.04
CA SER A 89 8.74 5.69 -3.21
C SER A 89 8.38 4.39 -3.95
N GLY A 90 8.21 4.44 -5.28
CA GLY A 90 7.85 3.26 -6.08
C GLY A 90 6.39 2.80 -5.97
N LYS A 91 5.45 3.74 -5.74
CA LYS A 91 3.99 3.50 -5.71
C LYS A 91 3.44 2.71 -6.90
N THR A 92 4.00 2.88 -8.09
CA THR A 92 3.57 2.14 -9.28
C THR A 92 3.70 0.63 -9.07
N LEU A 93 4.83 0.21 -8.53
CA LEU A 93 5.10 -1.21 -8.30
C LEU A 93 4.33 -1.74 -7.08
N SER A 94 3.97 -0.89 -6.11
CA SER A 94 3.23 -1.32 -4.92
C SER A 94 1.84 -1.85 -5.25
N TYR A 95 1.13 -1.27 -6.24
CA TYR A 95 -0.14 -1.84 -6.72
C TYR A 95 0.05 -2.84 -7.87
N ALA A 96 1.06 -2.66 -8.73
CA ALA A 96 1.24 -3.54 -9.89
C ALA A 96 1.65 -4.97 -9.49
N LEU A 97 2.54 -5.13 -8.50
CA LEU A 97 3.00 -6.44 -8.02
C LEU A 97 1.86 -7.37 -7.58
N PRO A 98 1.00 -6.99 -6.61
CA PRO A 98 -0.07 -7.86 -6.15
C PRO A 98 -1.09 -8.15 -7.26
N ILE A 99 -1.37 -7.18 -8.15
CA ILE A 99 -2.23 -7.40 -9.32
C ILE A 99 -1.62 -8.48 -10.21
N VAL A 100 -0.36 -8.31 -10.65
CA VAL A 100 0.30 -9.26 -11.55
C VAL A 100 0.39 -10.66 -10.92
N GLN A 101 0.78 -10.76 -9.65
CA GLN A 101 0.83 -12.02 -8.91
C GLN A 101 -0.54 -12.72 -8.92
N THR A 102 -1.61 -11.98 -8.62
CA THR A 102 -2.98 -12.52 -8.60
C THR A 102 -3.44 -12.95 -9.99
N LEU A 103 -3.13 -12.14 -11.01
CA LEU A 103 -3.54 -12.40 -12.38
C LEU A 103 -2.77 -13.57 -13.01
N SER A 104 -1.50 -13.79 -12.63
CA SER A 104 -0.63 -14.85 -13.16
C SER A 104 -1.17 -16.26 -12.91
N SER A 105 -2.02 -16.44 -11.89
CA SER A 105 -2.59 -17.75 -11.53
C SER A 105 -3.53 -18.35 -12.59
N ARG A 106 -4.21 -17.52 -13.38
CA ARG A 106 -5.21 -17.96 -14.38
C ARG A 106 -5.21 -17.03 -15.59
N ALA A 107 -5.12 -17.58 -16.79
CA ALA A 107 -5.31 -16.80 -18.01
C ALA A 107 -6.79 -16.81 -18.42
N VAL A 108 -7.47 -15.67 -18.33
CA VAL A 108 -8.86 -15.50 -18.74
C VAL A 108 -8.94 -14.31 -19.70
N ARG A 109 -9.69 -14.47 -20.80
CA ARG A 109 -9.91 -13.40 -21.80
C ARG A 109 -11.04 -12.46 -21.38
N CYS A 110 -10.91 -11.84 -20.21
CA CYS A 110 -11.83 -10.83 -19.72
C CYS A 110 -11.07 -9.71 -18.98
N LEU A 111 -11.72 -8.57 -18.73
CA LEU A 111 -11.15 -7.50 -17.91
C LEU A 111 -11.05 -7.97 -16.45
N ARG A 112 -9.84 -7.94 -15.88
CA ARG A 112 -9.57 -8.44 -14.51
C ARG A 112 -8.97 -7.40 -13.56
N ALA A 113 -8.43 -6.31 -14.08
CA ALA A 113 -7.90 -5.21 -13.30
C ALA A 113 -8.11 -3.89 -14.06
N LEU A 114 -8.43 -2.83 -13.32
CA LEU A 114 -8.56 -1.47 -13.82
C LEU A 114 -7.72 -0.55 -12.95
N VAL A 115 -6.77 0.14 -13.56
CA VAL A 115 -5.96 1.16 -12.91
C VAL A 115 -6.38 2.52 -13.46
N VAL A 116 -6.87 3.40 -12.59
CA VAL A 116 -7.32 4.74 -12.97
C VAL A 116 -6.24 5.74 -12.58
N LEU A 117 -5.87 6.60 -13.53
CA LEU A 117 -4.82 7.60 -13.38
C LEU A 117 -5.38 8.98 -13.78
N PRO A 118 -4.93 10.07 -13.14
CA PRO A 118 -5.49 11.42 -13.34
C PRO A 118 -5.22 12.01 -14.72
N THR A 119 -4.17 11.58 -15.41
CA THR A 119 -3.76 12.11 -16.72
C THR A 119 -3.37 11.02 -17.70
N ARG A 120 -3.52 11.33 -18.99
CA ARG A 120 -3.15 10.41 -20.09
C ARG A 120 -1.66 10.10 -20.12
N ASP A 121 -0.81 11.10 -19.90
CA ASP A 121 0.65 10.93 -19.92
C ASP A 121 1.12 9.98 -18.82
N LEU A 122 0.50 10.06 -17.63
CA LEU A 122 0.79 9.12 -16.54
C LEU A 122 0.29 7.71 -16.87
N ALA A 123 -0.87 7.59 -17.52
CA ALA A 123 -1.37 6.31 -18.00
C ALA A 123 -0.44 5.66 -19.04
N LEU A 124 0.12 6.45 -19.94
CA LEU A 124 1.13 5.97 -20.88
C LEU A 124 2.40 5.53 -20.14
N GLN A 125 2.91 6.34 -19.22
CA GLN A 125 4.10 5.99 -18.43
C GLN A 125 3.94 4.67 -17.66
N VAL A 126 2.79 4.47 -17.02
CA VAL A 126 2.49 3.22 -16.30
C VAL A 126 2.25 2.07 -17.28
N GLY A 127 1.52 2.30 -18.37
CA GLY A 127 1.21 1.27 -19.38
C GLY A 127 2.43 0.77 -20.15
N TYR A 128 3.43 1.62 -20.39
CA TYR A 128 4.73 1.23 -20.94
C TYR A 128 5.67 0.60 -19.90
N SER A 129 5.30 0.60 -18.61
CA SER A 129 6.08 -0.09 -17.60
C SER A 129 6.09 -1.58 -17.91
N SER A 130 7.28 -2.12 -18.16
CA SER A 130 7.51 -3.52 -18.54
C SER A 130 6.88 -4.54 -17.58
N VAL A 131 6.55 -4.15 -16.34
CA VAL A 131 5.86 -5.01 -15.37
C VAL A 131 4.45 -5.37 -15.81
N ILE A 132 3.72 -4.42 -16.43
CA ILE A 132 2.30 -4.57 -16.76
C ILE A 132 2.11 -5.13 -18.18
N THR A 133 2.99 -4.78 -19.11
CA THR A 133 2.82 -5.14 -20.54
C THR A 133 3.20 -6.60 -20.87
N ARG A 134 3.86 -7.32 -19.95
CA ARG A 134 4.42 -8.67 -20.21
C ARG A 134 3.73 -9.82 -19.45
N VAL A 135 2.58 -9.55 -18.83
CA VAL A 135 1.78 -10.51 -18.06
C VAL A 135 0.53 -10.89 -18.86
#